data_AF-A0A5J4T0W6-F1
#
_entry.id   AF-A0A5J4T0W6-F1
#
_cell.length_a   1.000
_cell.length_b   1.000
_cell.length_c   1.000
_cell.angle_alpha   90.00
_cell.angle_beta   90.00
_cell.angle_gamma   90.00
#
_symmetry.space_group_name_H-M   'P 1'
#
loop_
_entity.id
_entity.type
_entity.pdbx_description
1 polymer ?
#
loop_
_entity_poly.entity_id
_entity_poly.type
_entity_poly.pdbx_seq_one_letter_code
_entity_poly.pdbx_strand_id
1 'polypeptide(L)'
;MKHLFFIVGIVFLILMDSCISVRTATMTPEQRNNYQIIGRVQKKYTAYQLPFFIDASNRAKDMAYNQLLETAKEKHEGDIDVANITANGSFHPLDILLTAYCFMFGEVQKVTATGDVITPKNHVEAPPAEAPAIRVDEAKNRVSRDNPGGTALERTIIRWNFDSDPRGSRIFWRVISSVPDEVKNTNELYLTTTPYEETRSFNIMGLTYDNSRDVTVEIKVTKKGYEDQVKRYNVRQAIDQQEISGFFELVKKETE
;
A
#
# COMPACT_ATOMS: atom_id res chain seq x y z
N MET A 1 58.25 -11.95 -30.86
CA MET A 1 57.63 -12.64 -29.70
C MET A 1 57.28 -11.69 -28.54
N LYS A 2 58.16 -10.78 -28.07
CA LYS A 2 57.87 -9.87 -26.94
C LYS A 2 56.66 -8.94 -27.13
N HIS A 3 56.42 -8.42 -28.34
CA HIS A 3 55.25 -7.58 -28.63
C HIS A 3 53.92 -8.34 -28.69
N LEU A 4 53.95 -9.63 -29.02
CA LEU A 4 52.74 -10.47 -29.05
C LEU A 4 52.24 -10.76 -27.64
N PHE A 5 53.14 -11.02 -26.69
CA PHE A 5 52.80 -11.18 -25.27
C PHE A 5 52.25 -9.89 -24.64
N PHE A 6 52.73 -8.72 -25.07
CA PHE A 6 52.24 -7.44 -24.57
C PHE A 6 50.82 -7.13 -25.07
N ILE A 7 50.54 -7.43 -26.34
CA ILE A 7 49.20 -7.25 -26.92
C ILE A 7 48.21 -8.28 -26.35
N VAL A 8 48.61 -9.54 -26.18
CA VAL A 8 47.79 -10.57 -25.53
C VAL A 8 47.51 -10.21 -24.06
N GLY A 9 48.49 -9.66 -23.33
CA GLY A 9 48.31 -9.17 -21.96
C GLY A 9 47.35 -7.98 -21.84
N ILE A 10 47.41 -7.02 -22.77
CA ILE A 10 46.48 -5.88 -22.81
C ILE A 10 45.07 -6.33 -23.20
N VAL A 11 44.93 -7.24 -24.17
CA VAL A 11 43.62 -7.80 -24.55
C VAL A 11 43.02 -8.65 -23.41
N PHE A 12 43.84 -9.38 -22.65
CA PHE A 12 43.40 -10.12 -21.46
C PHE A 12 42.99 -9.19 -20.31
N LEU A 13 43.68 -8.06 -20.11
CA LEU A 13 43.29 -7.02 -19.15
C LEU A 13 41.98 -6.32 -19.55
N ILE A 14 41.78 -6.04 -20.84
CA ILE A 14 40.53 -5.45 -21.37
C ILE A 14 39.35 -6.45 -21.28
N LEU A 15 39.61 -7.75 -21.43
CA LEU A 15 38.58 -8.80 -21.29
C LEU A 15 38.20 -9.11 -19.84
N MET A 16 39.01 -8.72 -18.85
CA MET A 16 38.74 -8.89 -17.42
C MET A 16 37.95 -7.73 -16.80
N ASP A 17 37.65 -6.67 -17.56
CA ASP A 17 37.06 -5.42 -17.06
C ASP A 17 35.53 -5.49 -16.80
N SER A 18 34.94 -6.69 -16.78
CA SER A 18 33.50 -6.86 -16.52
C SER A 18 33.14 -8.20 -15.87
N CYS A 19 33.81 -8.56 -14.77
CA CYS A 19 33.53 -9.83 -14.09
C CYS A 19 32.22 -9.87 -13.29
N ILE A 20 31.49 -8.76 -13.11
CA ILE A 20 30.17 -8.78 -12.47
C ILE A 20 29.23 -7.84 -13.22
N SER A 21 28.46 -8.40 -14.15
CA SER A 21 27.23 -7.79 -14.68
C SER A 21 26.05 -8.53 -14.06
N VAL A 22 25.45 -7.94 -13.02
CA VAL A 22 24.24 -8.47 -12.41
C VAL A 22 23.06 -7.68 -12.94
N ARG A 23 22.21 -8.36 -13.72
CA ARG A 23 20.86 -7.89 -14.03
C ARG A 23 19.91 -8.49 -13.01
N THR A 24 19.15 -7.66 -12.33
CA THR A 24 18.17 -8.10 -11.33
C THR A 24 16.90 -7.29 -11.42
N ALA A 25 15.79 -7.90 -10.95
CA ALA A 25 14.46 -7.31 -10.96
C ALA A 25 13.99 -6.83 -12.34
N THR A 26 13.95 -7.72 -13.34
CA THR A 26 13.24 -7.41 -14.59
C THR A 26 11.75 -7.32 -14.31
N MET A 27 11.14 -6.20 -14.68
CA MET A 27 9.72 -5.95 -14.46
C MET A 27 8.88 -7.05 -15.12
N THR A 28 8.07 -7.76 -14.33
CA THR A 28 7.20 -8.81 -14.85
C THR A 28 6.15 -8.20 -15.79
N PRO A 29 5.55 -8.98 -16.71
CA PRO A 29 4.46 -8.49 -17.56
C PRO A 29 3.29 -7.89 -16.76
N GLU A 30 3.01 -8.45 -15.59
CA GLU A 30 1.99 -7.97 -14.65
C GLU A 30 2.38 -6.62 -14.02
N GLN A 31 3.62 -6.50 -13.54
CA GLN A 31 4.16 -5.22 -13.06
C GLN A 31 4.17 -4.16 -14.18
N ARG A 32 4.37 -4.56 -15.45
CA ARG A 32 4.31 -3.64 -16.59
C ARG A 32 2.93 -3.07 -16.86
N ASN A 33 1.87 -3.79 -16.52
CA ASN A 33 0.51 -3.29 -16.62
C ASN A 33 0.15 -2.40 -15.43
N ASN A 34 0.69 -2.70 -14.25
CA ASN A 34 0.31 -2.04 -12.99
C ASN A 34 1.24 -0.90 -12.54
N TYR A 35 2.42 -0.73 -13.14
CA TYR A 35 3.40 0.31 -12.78
C TYR A 35 3.84 1.15 -13.99
N GLN A 36 4.07 2.44 -13.76
CA GLN A 36 4.64 3.40 -14.70
C GLN A 36 6.05 3.78 -14.25
N ILE A 37 6.92 4.01 -15.23
CA ILE A 37 8.29 4.46 -14.99
C ILE A 37 8.26 5.98 -14.91
N ILE A 38 8.65 6.53 -13.76
CA ILE A 38 8.67 7.99 -13.51
C ILE A 38 10.06 8.60 -13.69
N GLY A 39 11.11 7.77 -13.68
CA GLY A 39 12.47 8.26 -13.83
C GLY A 39 13.50 7.15 -13.81
N ARG A 40 14.78 7.53 -13.88
CA ARG A 40 15.91 6.62 -13.79
C ARG A 40 16.90 7.14 -12.76
N VAL A 41 17.33 6.26 -11.87
CA VAL A 41 18.32 6.56 -10.83
C VAL A 41 19.61 5.78 -11.06
N GLN A 42 20.71 6.40 -10.64
CA GLN A 42 22.05 5.83 -10.71
C GLN A 42 22.79 6.12 -9.41
N LYS A 43 23.45 5.11 -8.86
CA LYS A 43 24.29 5.23 -7.66
C LYS A 43 25.60 4.48 -7.85
N LYS A 44 26.69 5.11 -7.42
CA LYS A 44 28.00 4.47 -7.29
C LYS A 44 28.24 4.16 -5.82
N TYR A 45 28.58 2.93 -5.52
CA TYR A 45 28.88 2.50 -4.15
C TYR A 45 30.00 1.46 -4.15
N THR A 46 30.52 1.21 -2.96
CA THR A 46 31.59 0.24 -2.74
C THR A 46 30.99 -0.97 -2.05
N ALA A 47 31.11 -2.14 -2.67
CA ALA A 47 30.65 -3.40 -2.12
C ALA A 47 31.86 -4.20 -1.61
N TYR A 48 31.71 -4.84 -0.45
CA TYR A 48 32.73 -5.72 0.10
C TYR A 48 32.30 -7.17 -0.05
N GLN A 49 33.11 -7.98 -0.73
CA GLN A 49 32.82 -9.38 -1.00
C GLN A 49 33.79 -10.27 -0.22
N LEU A 50 33.24 -11.12 0.65
CA LEU A 50 34.02 -12.12 1.37
C LEU A 50 34.37 -13.31 0.46
N PRO A 51 35.58 -13.89 0.57
CA PRO A 51 36.14 -14.79 -0.44
C PRO A 51 35.48 -16.18 -0.54
N PHE A 52 34.57 -16.55 0.38
CA PHE A 52 34.03 -17.92 0.49
C PHE A 52 32.50 -18.05 0.48
N PHE A 53 31.74 -17.00 0.17
CA PHE A 53 30.27 -17.08 0.17
C PHE A 53 29.69 -17.29 -1.23
N ILE A 54 29.12 -18.48 -1.43
CA ILE A 54 28.40 -18.94 -2.65
C ILE A 54 27.15 -18.08 -2.97
N ASP A 55 26.75 -17.20 -2.06
CA ASP A 55 25.59 -16.32 -2.18
C ASP A 55 25.93 -14.85 -2.52
N ALA A 56 27.14 -14.59 -3.01
CA ALA A 56 27.59 -13.23 -3.34
C ALA A 56 26.69 -12.52 -4.36
N SER A 57 26.08 -13.28 -5.28
CA SER A 57 25.19 -12.70 -6.29
C SER A 57 23.89 -12.14 -5.69
N ASN A 58 23.28 -12.82 -4.72
CA ASN A 58 22.04 -12.35 -4.09
C ASN A 58 22.31 -11.15 -3.18
N ARG A 59 23.41 -11.18 -2.40
CA ARG A 59 23.84 -10.00 -1.63
C ARG A 59 24.15 -8.79 -2.50
N ALA A 60 24.78 -8.98 -3.65
CA ALA A 60 25.04 -7.91 -4.60
C ALA A 60 23.74 -7.33 -5.18
N LYS A 61 22.71 -8.17 -5.44
CA LYS A 61 21.39 -7.74 -5.88
C LYS A 61 20.66 -6.92 -4.82
N ASP A 62 20.63 -7.41 -3.58
CA ASP A 62 19.97 -6.73 -2.46
C ASP A 62 20.63 -5.39 -2.17
N MET A 63 21.97 -5.36 -2.20
CA MET A 63 22.72 -4.11 -2.01
C MET A 63 22.46 -3.12 -3.15
N ALA A 64 22.42 -3.57 -4.41
CA ALA A 64 22.08 -2.72 -5.55
C ALA A 64 20.67 -2.16 -5.46
N TYR A 65 19.69 -3.00 -5.09
CA TYR A 65 18.30 -2.59 -4.91
C TYR A 65 18.15 -1.55 -3.81
N ASN A 66 18.69 -1.81 -2.61
CA ASN A 66 18.58 -0.91 -1.47
C ASN A 66 19.24 0.46 -1.75
N GLN A 67 20.42 0.47 -2.36
CA GLN A 67 21.13 1.72 -2.70
C GLN A 67 20.37 2.56 -3.75
N LEU A 68 19.74 1.90 -4.73
CA LEU A 68 18.94 2.59 -5.73
C LEU A 68 17.60 3.07 -5.15
N LEU A 69 16.96 2.27 -4.29
CA LEU A 69 15.70 2.64 -3.63
C LEU A 69 15.89 3.84 -2.70
N GLU A 70 16.96 3.88 -1.92
CA GLU A 70 17.33 5.03 -1.09
C GLU A 70 17.51 6.29 -1.95
N THR A 71 18.27 6.17 -3.04
CA THR A 71 18.48 7.28 -3.99
C THR A 71 17.18 7.71 -4.69
N ALA A 72 16.25 6.78 -4.94
CA ALA A 72 14.94 7.08 -5.50
C ALA A 72 14.07 7.86 -4.50
N LYS A 73 14.08 7.47 -3.21
CA LYS A 73 13.33 8.14 -2.13
C LYS A 73 13.84 9.54 -1.83
N GLU A 74 15.14 9.80 -2.04
CA GLU A 74 15.70 11.17 -1.94
C GLU A 74 15.22 12.08 -3.08
N LYS A 75 14.86 11.53 -4.24
CA LYS A 75 14.57 12.30 -5.46
C LYS A 75 13.09 12.35 -5.84
N HIS A 76 12.28 11.41 -5.34
CA HIS A 76 10.89 11.24 -5.69
C HIS A 76 10.07 11.00 -4.42
N GLU A 77 8.93 11.68 -4.31
CA GLU A 77 7.96 11.50 -3.22
C GLU A 77 6.87 10.49 -3.64
N GLY A 78 6.30 9.74 -2.68
CA GLY A 78 5.21 8.78 -2.91
C GLY A 78 5.59 7.30 -2.82
N ASP A 79 4.65 6.42 -3.17
CA ASP A 79 4.87 4.96 -3.23
C ASP A 79 5.71 4.63 -4.46
N ILE A 80 7.01 4.39 -4.22
CA ILE A 80 8.01 4.19 -5.24
C ILE A 80 8.79 2.90 -5.00
N ASP A 81 9.08 2.22 -6.09
CA ASP A 81 9.91 1.02 -6.13
C ASP A 81 10.92 1.15 -7.29
N VAL A 82 11.91 0.26 -7.34
CA VAL A 82 12.96 0.26 -8.37
C VAL A 82 12.95 -1.07 -9.12
N ALA A 83 12.82 -0.99 -10.45
CA ALA A 83 12.86 -2.14 -11.34
C ALA A 83 13.94 -1.98 -12.42
N ASN A 84 14.13 -3.04 -13.20
CA ASN A 84 15.11 -3.13 -14.30
C ASN A 84 16.54 -2.78 -13.85
N ILE A 85 16.94 -3.31 -12.70
CA ILE A 85 18.22 -2.97 -12.09
C ILE A 85 19.36 -3.64 -12.83
N THR A 86 20.35 -2.83 -13.19
CA THR A 86 21.62 -3.29 -13.73
C THR A 86 22.74 -2.78 -12.83
N ALA A 87 23.55 -3.70 -12.30
CA ALA A 87 24.72 -3.40 -11.51
C ALA A 87 25.97 -3.92 -12.21
N ASN A 88 26.90 -3.01 -12.50
CA ASN A 88 28.18 -3.32 -13.11
C ASN A 88 29.29 -3.04 -12.10
N GLY A 89 30.04 -4.08 -11.76
CA GLY A 89 31.29 -3.96 -11.01
C GLY A 89 32.43 -3.56 -11.95
N SER A 90 33.24 -2.60 -11.53
CA SER A 90 34.52 -2.28 -12.18
C SER A 90 35.66 -2.71 -11.26
N PHE A 91 36.63 -3.42 -11.82
CA PHE A 91 37.82 -3.88 -11.12
C PHE A 91 38.96 -2.88 -11.34
N HIS A 92 39.73 -2.52 -10.31
CA HIS A 92 40.91 -1.69 -10.51
C HIS A 92 42.15 -2.58 -10.77
N PRO A 93 42.96 -2.36 -11.82
CA PRO A 93 44.07 -3.26 -12.17
C PRO A 93 45.11 -3.47 -11.06
N LEU A 94 45.24 -2.53 -10.11
CA LEU A 94 46.13 -2.66 -8.95
C LEU A 94 45.58 -3.64 -7.88
N ASP A 95 44.29 -3.97 -7.91
CA ASP A 95 43.70 -4.94 -6.98
C ASP A 95 44.16 -6.38 -7.30
N ILE A 96 44.59 -6.65 -8.55
CA ILE A 96 45.23 -7.93 -8.92
C ILE A 96 46.56 -8.11 -8.17
N LEU A 97 47.31 -7.04 -7.90
CA LEU A 97 48.59 -7.15 -7.17
C LEU A 97 48.39 -7.48 -5.68
N LEU A 98 47.20 -7.24 -5.13
CA LEU A 98 46.83 -7.54 -3.74
C LEU A 98 46.09 -8.88 -3.58
N THR A 99 46.01 -9.70 -4.64
CA THR A 99 45.21 -10.94 -4.66
C THR A 99 45.59 -11.95 -3.57
N ALA A 100 46.85 -12.00 -3.12
CA ALA A 100 47.25 -12.85 -1.99
C ALA A 100 46.63 -12.41 -0.65
N TYR A 101 46.31 -11.12 -0.49
CA TYR A 101 45.65 -10.57 0.70
C TYR A 101 44.12 -10.65 0.62
N CYS A 102 43.55 -10.50 -0.59
CA CYS A 102 42.11 -10.59 -0.83
C CYS A 102 41.51 -11.96 -0.47
N PHE A 103 42.28 -13.06 -0.56
CA PHE A 103 41.84 -14.39 -0.12
C PHE A 103 41.61 -14.50 1.39
N MET A 104 42.22 -13.62 2.21
CA MET A 104 42.05 -13.63 3.67
C MET A 104 41.10 -12.54 4.18
N PHE A 105 41.01 -11.40 3.49
CA PHE A 105 40.34 -10.20 4.02
C PHE A 105 39.31 -9.59 3.07
N GLY A 106 38.80 -10.34 2.08
CA GLY A 106 37.72 -9.88 1.18
C GLY A 106 38.12 -8.77 0.22
N GLU A 107 37.31 -8.58 -0.81
CA GLU A 107 37.58 -7.68 -1.92
C GLU A 107 36.62 -6.48 -1.90
N VAL A 108 37.15 -5.29 -2.16
CA VAL A 108 36.42 -4.03 -2.19
C VAL A 108 36.17 -3.66 -3.65
N GLN A 109 34.94 -3.82 -4.13
CA GLN A 109 34.58 -3.54 -5.52
C GLN A 109 33.79 -2.24 -5.65
N LYS A 110 34.14 -1.43 -6.67
CA LYS A 110 33.35 -0.26 -7.04
C LYS A 110 32.23 -0.70 -7.97
N VAL A 111 30.99 -0.50 -7.54
CA VAL A 111 29.80 -0.89 -8.27
C VAL A 111 29.06 0.35 -8.73
N THR A 112 28.70 0.38 -10.02
CA THR A 112 27.75 1.35 -10.56
C THR A 112 26.43 0.64 -10.81
N ALA A 113 25.39 1.01 -10.07
CA ALA A 113 24.03 0.51 -10.26
C ALA A 113 23.15 1.56 -10.93
N THR A 114 22.27 1.09 -11.81
CA THR A 114 21.23 1.87 -12.49
C THR A 114 19.91 1.14 -12.40
N GLY A 115 18.81 1.85 -12.16
CA GLY A 115 17.47 1.28 -12.14
C GLY A 115 16.41 2.29 -12.56
N ASP A 116 15.29 1.78 -13.06
CA ASP A 116 14.12 2.57 -13.40
C ASP A 116 13.26 2.73 -12.13
N VAL A 117 12.91 3.96 -11.78
CA VAL A 117 11.98 4.25 -10.69
C VAL A 117 10.58 4.01 -11.21
N ILE A 118 9.87 3.12 -10.54
CA ILE A 118 8.51 2.76 -10.87
C ILE A 118 7.57 3.22 -9.76
N THR A 119 6.38 3.63 -10.16
CA THR A 119 5.26 3.89 -9.26
C THR A 119 4.02 3.24 -9.88
N PRO A 120 3.00 2.83 -9.10
CA PRO A 120 1.78 2.27 -9.66
C PRO A 120 1.15 3.16 -10.75
N LYS A 121 0.79 2.58 -11.91
CA LYS A 121 0.18 3.23 -13.08
C LYS A 121 -1.18 3.88 -12.79
N ASN A 122 -1.81 3.40 -11.74
CA ASN A 122 -2.93 3.94 -11.01
C ASN A 122 -3.51 2.76 -10.21
N HIS A 123 -3.30 2.72 -8.90
CA HIS A 123 -4.51 2.96 -8.14
C HIS A 123 -4.81 4.43 -8.38
N VAL A 124 -6.06 4.80 -8.66
CA VAL A 124 -6.49 6.18 -8.46
C VAL A 124 -5.84 6.62 -7.16
N GLU A 125 -4.96 7.61 -7.22
CA GLU A 125 -4.35 8.20 -6.04
C GLU A 125 -5.52 8.75 -5.21
N ALA A 126 -6.04 7.92 -4.30
CA ALA A 126 -6.49 8.47 -3.05
C ALA A 126 -5.25 9.23 -2.53
N PRO A 127 -5.37 10.54 -2.26
CA PRO A 127 -4.27 11.31 -1.70
C PRO A 127 -3.67 10.55 -0.50
N PRO A 128 -2.40 10.83 -0.14
CA PRO A 128 -1.70 10.13 0.94
C PRO A 128 -2.63 9.98 2.12
N ALA A 129 -2.53 8.85 2.84
CA ALA A 129 -3.27 8.60 4.06
C ALA A 129 -2.85 9.57 5.20
N GLU A 130 -3.02 10.87 5.00
CA GLU A 130 -3.69 11.71 5.95
C GLU A 130 -5.11 11.11 6.11
N ALA A 131 -5.27 10.31 7.17
CA ALA A 131 -6.54 9.69 7.61
C ALA A 131 -7.76 10.35 6.98
N PRO A 132 -8.53 9.68 6.10
CA PRO A 132 -9.22 10.27 4.95
C PRO A 132 -9.69 11.68 5.27
N ALA A 133 -8.75 12.63 5.12
CA ALA A 133 -8.95 13.95 5.65
C ALA A 133 -9.77 14.60 4.57
N ILE A 134 -11.09 14.51 4.72
CA ILE A 134 -12.00 15.39 4.00
C ILE A 134 -11.33 16.75 4.08
N ARG A 135 -10.90 17.27 2.92
CA ARG A 135 -10.06 18.47 2.88
C ARG A 135 -10.76 19.51 3.76
N VAL A 136 -10.01 20.29 4.56
CA VAL A 136 -10.61 21.13 5.61
C VAL A 136 -11.71 22.05 5.07
N ASP A 137 -11.62 22.43 3.79
CA ASP A 137 -12.63 23.14 2.99
C ASP A 137 -13.87 22.29 2.64
N GLU A 138 -13.71 20.99 2.38
CA GLU A 138 -14.81 20.03 2.14
C GLU A 138 -15.44 19.47 3.43
N ALA A 139 -14.76 19.55 4.58
CA ALA A 139 -15.23 18.98 5.85
C ALA A 139 -16.56 19.58 6.33
N LYS A 140 -16.80 20.84 5.98
CA LYS A 140 -18.02 21.61 6.30
C LYS A 140 -19.13 21.44 5.27
N ASN A 141 -18.86 20.78 4.15
CA ASN A 141 -19.86 20.59 3.11
C ASN A 141 -20.94 19.64 3.63
N ARG A 142 -22.16 20.16 3.69
CA ARG A 142 -23.33 19.47 4.24
C ARG A 142 -23.99 18.64 3.15
N VAL A 143 -24.27 17.38 3.46
CA VAL A 143 -25.14 16.55 2.63
C VAL A 143 -26.52 17.19 2.58
N SER A 144 -26.96 17.60 1.39
CA SER A 144 -28.22 18.28 1.17
C SER A 144 -29.03 17.58 0.09
N ARG A 145 -30.35 17.67 0.21
CA ARG A 145 -31.28 17.19 -0.83
C ARG A 145 -31.15 17.99 -2.13
N ASP A 146 -30.79 19.25 -2.05
CA ASP A 146 -30.77 20.17 -3.21
C ASP A 146 -29.53 19.98 -4.10
N ASN A 147 -28.49 19.32 -3.59
CA ASN A 147 -27.27 19.01 -4.33
C ASN A 147 -26.78 17.58 -4.00
N PRO A 148 -27.52 16.54 -4.39
CA PRO A 148 -27.18 15.16 -4.06
C PRO A 148 -25.92 14.72 -4.80
N GLY A 149 -25.03 14.01 -4.10
CA GLY A 149 -23.76 13.50 -4.61
C GLY A 149 -22.67 14.56 -4.78
N GLY A 150 -22.93 15.81 -4.36
CA GLY A 150 -21.99 16.92 -4.50
C GLY A 150 -20.90 16.96 -3.43
N THR A 151 -21.07 16.22 -2.33
CA THR A 151 -20.13 16.25 -1.19
C THR A 151 -19.11 15.10 -1.25
N ALA A 152 -17.92 15.31 -0.67
CA ALA A 152 -16.92 14.24 -0.50
C ALA A 152 -17.44 13.08 0.37
N LEU A 153 -18.33 13.37 1.33
CA LEU A 153 -18.99 12.37 2.16
C LEU A 153 -19.89 11.43 1.37
N GLU A 154 -20.71 11.96 0.45
CA GLU A 154 -21.56 11.14 -0.41
C GLU A 154 -20.78 10.29 -1.41
N ARG A 155 -19.54 10.70 -1.72
CA ARG A 155 -18.59 9.93 -2.53
C ARG A 155 -17.77 8.94 -1.71
N THR A 156 -17.78 9.05 -0.38
CA THR A 156 -17.09 8.11 0.49
C THR A 156 -17.83 6.78 0.44
N ILE A 157 -17.14 5.77 -0.08
CA ILE A 157 -17.66 4.42 -0.22
C ILE A 157 -17.41 3.67 1.09
N ILE A 158 -18.47 3.15 1.71
CA ILE A 158 -18.40 2.41 2.97
C ILE A 158 -18.82 0.96 2.71
N ARG A 159 -18.03 0.01 3.18
CA ARG A 159 -18.42 -1.41 3.17
C ARG A 159 -19.32 -1.71 4.36
N TRP A 160 -20.51 -2.22 4.11
CA TRP A 160 -21.44 -2.71 5.12
C TRP A 160 -21.37 -4.23 5.14
N ASN A 161 -20.96 -4.83 6.25
CA ASN A 161 -20.80 -6.27 6.37
C ASN A 161 -21.39 -6.80 7.69
N PHE A 162 -22.56 -7.43 7.61
CA PHE A 162 -23.27 -7.96 8.78
C PHE A 162 -23.60 -9.43 8.60
N ASP A 163 -23.19 -10.24 9.57
CA ASP A 163 -23.56 -11.65 9.66
C ASP A 163 -24.12 -11.94 11.06
N SER A 164 -24.85 -13.05 11.20
CA SER A 164 -25.41 -13.46 12.48
C SER A 164 -25.45 -14.96 12.65
N ASP A 165 -25.48 -15.40 13.90
CA ASP A 165 -25.79 -16.78 14.28
C ASP A 165 -27.08 -16.82 15.13
N PRO A 166 -28.17 -17.48 14.66
CA PRO A 166 -28.32 -18.10 13.35
C PRO A 166 -28.46 -17.08 12.21
N ARG A 167 -28.10 -17.50 10.99
CA ARG A 167 -28.27 -16.72 9.74
C ARG A 167 -29.73 -16.53 9.35
N GLY A 168 -30.00 -15.61 8.42
CA GLY A 168 -31.36 -15.29 7.96
C GLY A 168 -32.14 -14.48 8.99
N SER A 169 -31.45 -13.59 9.70
CA SER A 169 -32.03 -12.68 10.69
C SER A 169 -32.25 -11.32 10.05
N ARG A 170 -33.37 -10.67 10.34
CA ARG A 170 -33.75 -9.40 9.71
C ARG A 170 -32.89 -8.27 10.26
N ILE A 171 -32.32 -7.48 9.38
CA ILE A 171 -31.48 -6.33 9.69
C ILE A 171 -32.31 -5.07 9.50
N PHE A 172 -32.33 -4.25 10.54
CA PHE A 172 -32.88 -2.91 10.54
C PHE A 172 -31.77 -1.93 10.85
N TRP A 173 -31.84 -0.73 10.28
CA TRP A 173 -30.90 0.32 10.58
C TRP A 173 -31.60 1.65 10.82
N ARG A 174 -30.95 2.52 11.60
CA ARG A 174 -31.39 3.92 11.78
C ARG A 174 -30.21 4.82 12.11
N VAL A 175 -30.41 6.11 11.87
CA VAL A 175 -29.48 7.17 12.25
C VAL A 175 -29.92 7.79 13.57
N ILE A 176 -28.99 7.86 14.52
CA ILE A 176 -29.15 8.51 15.82
C ILE A 176 -28.09 9.59 15.92
N SER A 177 -28.51 10.84 16.05
CA SER A 177 -27.68 12.01 16.24
C SER A 177 -27.95 12.64 17.61
N SER A 178 -26.88 13.10 18.26
CA SER A 178 -26.97 13.98 19.44
C SER A 178 -27.15 15.45 19.08
N VAL A 179 -27.08 15.82 17.79
CA VAL A 179 -27.29 17.18 17.25
C VAL A 179 -28.49 17.22 16.29
N PRO A 180 -29.72 17.08 16.82
CA PRO A 180 -30.92 16.90 16.00
C PRO A 180 -31.29 18.12 15.14
N ASP A 181 -30.76 19.30 15.45
CA ASP A 181 -30.95 20.50 14.63
C ASP A 181 -30.18 20.42 13.31
N GLU A 182 -29.08 19.68 13.28
CA GLU A 182 -28.26 19.49 12.09
C GLU A 182 -28.58 18.20 11.35
N VAL A 183 -28.63 17.07 12.06
CA VAL A 183 -28.86 15.73 11.50
C VAL A 183 -30.08 15.14 12.17
N LYS A 184 -31.14 14.89 11.39
CA LYS A 184 -32.39 14.34 11.93
C LYS A 184 -32.26 12.85 12.20
N ASN A 185 -32.77 12.42 13.35
CA ASN A 185 -32.91 11.01 13.67
C ASN A 185 -33.91 10.37 12.72
N THR A 186 -33.60 9.16 12.25
CA THR A 186 -34.50 8.41 11.37
C THR A 186 -35.23 7.32 12.15
N ASN A 187 -36.39 6.92 11.63
CA ASN A 187 -37.05 5.70 12.08
C ASN A 187 -36.25 4.46 11.69
N GLU A 188 -36.56 3.32 12.30
CA GLU A 188 -36.01 2.03 11.91
C GLU A 188 -36.42 1.69 10.46
N LEU A 189 -35.43 1.47 9.60
CA LEU A 189 -35.62 1.08 8.21
C LEU A 189 -35.16 -0.36 8.02
N TYR A 190 -36.01 -1.18 7.40
CA TYR A 190 -35.63 -2.53 7.02
C TYR A 190 -34.56 -2.48 5.93
N LEU A 191 -33.48 -3.22 6.14
CA LEU A 191 -32.37 -3.32 5.18
C LEU A 191 -32.48 -4.60 4.36
N THR A 192 -32.25 -5.75 5.00
CA THR A 192 -32.34 -7.09 4.39
C THR A 192 -32.25 -8.17 5.50
N THR A 193 -31.87 -9.39 5.17
CA THR A 193 -31.50 -10.46 6.12
C THR A 193 -30.02 -10.78 6.10
N THR A 194 -29.47 -11.31 7.20
CA THR A 194 -28.09 -11.83 7.28
C THR A 194 -27.90 -13.13 6.46
N PRO A 195 -26.72 -13.37 5.87
CA PRO A 195 -25.58 -12.45 5.79
C PRO A 195 -25.85 -11.32 4.79
N TYR A 196 -25.30 -10.15 5.07
CA TYR A 196 -25.43 -8.97 4.22
C TYR A 196 -24.05 -8.34 4.00
N GLU A 197 -23.70 -8.18 2.73
CA GLU A 197 -22.50 -7.47 2.31
C GLU A 197 -22.86 -6.52 1.16
N GLU A 198 -22.64 -5.23 1.36
CA GLU A 198 -22.84 -4.23 0.30
C GLU A 198 -21.93 -3.03 0.49
N THR A 199 -21.51 -2.46 -0.62
CA THR A 199 -20.66 -1.27 -0.66
C THR A 199 -21.52 -0.06 -1.04
N ARG A 200 -21.74 0.87 -0.10
CA ARG A 200 -22.62 2.03 -0.29
C ARG A 200 -22.11 3.27 0.43
N SER A 201 -22.50 4.45 -0.03
CA SER A 201 -22.14 5.71 0.63
C SER A 201 -23.14 6.11 1.72
N PHE A 202 -22.69 6.97 2.65
CA PHE A 202 -23.59 7.58 3.63
C PHE A 202 -24.37 8.73 2.99
N ASN A 203 -25.62 8.47 2.64
CA ASN A 203 -26.56 9.51 2.25
C ASN A 203 -27.40 9.97 3.45
N ILE A 204 -26.75 10.55 4.46
CA ILE A 204 -27.40 11.05 5.68
C ILE A 204 -27.58 12.56 5.55
N MET A 205 -28.83 13.02 5.52
CA MET A 205 -29.14 14.45 5.38
C MET A 205 -28.57 15.27 6.55
N GLY A 206 -27.91 16.38 6.21
CA GLY A 206 -27.32 17.28 7.19
C GLY A 206 -25.95 16.84 7.73
N LEU A 207 -25.45 15.68 7.30
CA LEU A 207 -24.15 15.16 7.74
C LEU A 207 -23.01 16.03 7.17
N THR A 208 -22.02 16.28 8.01
CA THR A 208 -20.73 16.90 7.69
C THR A 208 -19.63 16.08 8.35
N TYR A 209 -18.38 16.30 7.98
CA TYR A 209 -17.27 15.60 8.62
C TYR A 209 -17.17 15.96 10.10
N ASP A 210 -17.45 17.23 10.41
CA ASP A 210 -17.33 17.79 11.76
C ASP A 210 -18.41 17.30 12.71
N ASN A 211 -19.66 17.13 12.22
CA ASN A 211 -20.75 16.61 13.04
C ASN A 211 -20.86 15.08 13.01
N SER A 212 -20.11 14.38 12.15
CA SER A 212 -20.13 12.92 12.06
C SER A 212 -19.72 12.20 13.36
N ARG A 213 -18.94 12.87 14.23
CA ARG A 213 -18.59 12.36 15.56
C ARG A 213 -19.79 12.25 16.50
N ASP A 214 -20.81 13.08 16.27
CA ASP A 214 -22.04 13.20 17.04
C ASP A 214 -23.19 12.39 16.42
N VAL A 215 -22.89 11.60 15.38
CA VAL A 215 -23.85 10.76 14.67
C VAL A 215 -23.43 9.30 14.78
N THR A 216 -24.42 8.46 15.03
CA THR A 216 -24.28 7.01 15.19
C THR A 216 -25.27 6.31 14.27
N VAL A 217 -24.82 5.26 13.59
CA VAL A 217 -25.69 4.31 12.89
C VAL A 217 -25.95 3.14 13.83
N GLU A 218 -27.22 2.90 14.12
CA GLU A 218 -27.64 1.75 14.89
C GLU A 218 -28.11 0.65 13.95
N ILE A 219 -27.57 -0.56 14.13
CA ILE A 219 -27.95 -1.77 13.42
C ILE A 219 -28.63 -2.70 14.42
N LYS A 220 -29.89 -3.03 14.13
CA LYS A 220 -30.70 -3.94 14.92
C LYS A 220 -30.94 -5.22 14.13
N VAL A 221 -30.64 -6.36 14.72
CA VAL A 221 -30.86 -7.68 14.12
C VAL A 221 -31.94 -8.40 14.91
N THR A 222 -32.99 -8.85 14.21
CA THR A 222 -34.13 -9.53 14.84
C THR A 222 -34.41 -10.87 14.18
N LYS A 223 -34.78 -11.86 15.00
CA LYS A 223 -35.22 -13.17 14.53
C LYS A 223 -36.28 -13.73 15.47
N LYS A 224 -37.29 -14.38 14.90
CA LYS A 224 -38.35 -15.04 15.69
C LYS A 224 -37.73 -16.10 16.61
N GLY A 225 -38.07 -16.05 17.90
CA GLY A 225 -37.54 -16.97 18.92
C GLY A 225 -36.19 -16.56 19.51
N TYR A 226 -35.64 -15.41 19.08
CA TYR A 226 -34.38 -14.85 19.59
C TYR A 226 -34.60 -13.42 20.08
N GLU A 227 -33.71 -12.99 20.97
CA GLU A 227 -33.62 -11.62 21.46
C GLU A 227 -33.13 -10.68 20.37
N ASP A 228 -33.66 -9.45 20.38
CA ASP A 228 -33.25 -8.41 19.45
C ASP A 228 -31.85 -7.93 19.87
N GLN A 229 -30.88 -8.03 18.97
CA GLN A 229 -29.52 -7.55 19.22
C GLN A 229 -29.30 -6.22 18.51
N VAL A 230 -28.67 -5.29 19.21
CA VAL A 230 -28.44 -3.92 18.72
C VAL A 230 -26.97 -3.57 18.86
N LYS A 231 -26.37 -3.09 17.77
CA LYS A 231 -25.01 -2.54 17.76
C LYS A 231 -25.02 -1.14 17.19
N ARG A 232 -24.15 -0.28 17.72
CA ARG A 232 -24.05 1.13 17.38
C ARG A 232 -22.65 1.42 16.85
N TYR A 233 -22.59 2.09 15.70
CA TYR A 233 -21.37 2.44 15.00
C TYR A 233 -21.28 3.95 14.87
N ASN A 234 -20.20 4.54 15.36
CA ASN A 234 -19.97 5.97 15.20
C ASN A 234 -19.68 6.28 13.72
N VAL A 235 -20.37 7.29 13.17
CA VAL A 235 -20.27 7.60 11.74
C VAL A 235 -18.89 8.14 11.36
N ARG A 236 -18.25 8.92 12.25
CA ARG A 236 -16.88 9.39 12.01
C ARG A 236 -15.91 8.21 11.86
N GLN A 237 -15.95 7.29 12.81
CA GLN A 237 -15.10 6.10 12.76
C GLN A 237 -15.39 5.26 11.49
N ALA A 238 -16.67 5.10 11.14
CA ALA A 238 -17.07 4.39 9.94
C ALA A 238 -16.52 5.02 8.65
N ILE A 239 -16.53 6.35 8.56
CA ILE A 239 -15.94 7.11 7.44
C ILE A 239 -14.42 6.88 7.41
N ASP A 240 -13.75 7.02 8.56
CA ASP A 240 -12.30 6.93 8.64
C ASP A 240 -11.79 5.50 8.32
N GLN A 241 -12.56 4.47 8.70
CA GLN A 241 -12.25 3.05 8.44
C GLN A 241 -12.80 2.56 7.10
N GLN A 242 -13.69 3.33 6.46
CA GLN A 242 -14.44 2.96 5.26
C GLN A 242 -15.24 1.65 5.40
N GLU A 243 -15.60 1.29 6.62
CA GLU A 243 -16.30 0.04 6.92
C GLU A 243 -17.23 0.21 8.13
N ILE A 244 -18.39 -0.44 8.05
CA ILE A 244 -19.16 -0.86 9.22
C ILE A 244 -19.39 -2.36 9.15
N SER A 245 -18.88 -3.07 10.15
CA SER A 245 -19.02 -4.51 10.21
C SER A 245 -19.30 -5.00 11.60
N GLY A 246 -20.03 -6.12 11.66
CA GLY A 246 -20.35 -6.74 12.92
C GLY A 246 -21.01 -8.08 12.76
N PHE A 247 -20.61 -8.99 13.64
CA PHE A 247 -21.24 -10.29 13.81
C PHE A 247 -22.25 -10.25 14.97
N PHE A 248 -23.45 -10.77 14.77
CA PHE A 248 -24.52 -10.78 15.79
C PHE A 248 -24.78 -12.20 16.26
N GLU A 249 -24.38 -12.50 17.49
CA GLU A 249 -24.71 -13.76 18.15
C GLU A 249 -26.08 -13.60 18.84
N LEU A 250 -27.11 -14.23 18.26
CA LEU A 250 -28.46 -14.08 18.77
C LEU A 250 -28.72 -15.09 19.88
N VAL A 251 -29.17 -14.58 21.02
CA VAL A 251 -29.57 -15.39 22.17
C VAL A 251 -31.02 -15.82 22.00
N LYS A 252 -31.33 -17.10 22.27
CA LYS A 252 -32.71 -17.59 22.25
C LYS A 252 -33.49 -16.93 23.38
N LYS A 253 -34.73 -16.52 23.10
CA LYS A 253 -35.64 -16.05 24.15
C LYS A 253 -35.92 -17.20 25.11
N GLU A 254 -35.81 -16.94 26.41
CA GLU A 254 -36.34 -17.87 27.41
C GLU A 254 -37.85 -17.97 27.19
N THR A 255 -38.35 -19.20 27.15
CA THR A 255 -39.79 -19.44 27.07
C THR A 255 -40.27 -19.38 28.51
N GLU A 256 -40.96 -18.31 28.90
CA GLU A 256 -41.79 -18.33 30.12
C GLU A 256 -42.92 -19.35 29.98
#